data_AF-A0A2Z4G9G3-F1
#
_entry.id   AF-A0A2Z4G9G3-F1
#
_cell.length_a   1.000
_cell.length_b   1.000
_cell.length_c   1.000
_cell.angle_alpha   90.00
_cell.angle_beta   90.00
_cell.angle_gamma   90.00
#
_symmetry.space_group_name_H-M   'P 1'
#
loop_
_entity.id
_entity.type
_entity.pdbx_description
1 polymer ?
#
loop_
_entity_poly.entity_id
_entity_poly.type
_entity_poly.pdbx_seq_one_letter_code
_entity_poly.pdbx_strand_id
1 'polypeptide(L)'
;MKTIRLFILLISLIISSCSKNKEDIKPTVLSDFEKETISYFKEIALGFEYGNNSEITRKWDTEMKIFVGGEKKDYLINELNTVVSEINALSTDGFYISVTTDSLLSNYYIFLGSGNDYGSKFPGSKDLINNNYGLFSINWNAENNLFKGRMYVDI
;
A
#
# COMPACT_ATOMS: atom_id res chain seq x y z
N MET A 1 23.74 57.60 2.36
CA MET A 1 24.70 56.69 1.68
C MET A 1 24.71 55.25 2.21
N LYS A 2 24.66 54.98 3.52
CA LYS A 2 24.66 53.61 4.07
C LYS A 2 23.42 52.80 3.70
N THR A 3 22.24 53.43 3.68
CA THR A 3 20.95 52.80 3.33
C THR A 3 20.85 52.43 1.84
N ILE A 4 21.37 53.28 0.95
CA ILE A 4 21.43 53.00 -0.50
C ILE A 4 22.37 51.81 -0.80
N ARG A 5 23.50 51.70 -0.10
CA ARG A 5 24.42 50.55 -0.24
C ARG A 5 23.80 49.24 0.24
N LEU A 6 23.00 49.29 1.31
CA LEU A 6 22.26 48.12 1.83
C LEU A 6 21.18 47.65 0.85
N PHE A 7 20.51 48.59 0.19
CA PHE A 7 19.48 48.29 -0.80
C PHE A 7 20.05 47.65 -2.07
N ILE A 8 21.22 48.12 -2.54
CA ILE A 8 21.93 47.55 -3.70
C ILE A 8 22.42 46.12 -3.39
N LEU A 9 22.90 45.87 -2.16
CA LEU A 9 23.28 44.52 -1.70
C LEU A 9 22.09 43.56 -1.67
N LEU A 10 20.93 44.01 -1.17
CA LEU A 10 19.70 43.20 -1.17
C LEU A 10 19.23 42.85 -2.59
N ILE A 11 19.31 43.81 -3.52
CA ILE A 11 18.95 43.59 -4.92
C ILE A 11 19.89 42.57 -5.57
N SER A 12 21.21 42.64 -5.31
CA SER A 12 22.18 41.65 -5.86
C SER A 12 21.93 40.21 -5.39
N LEU A 13 21.43 40.02 -4.17
CA LEU A 13 21.09 38.71 -3.61
C LEU A 13 19.85 38.08 -4.28
N ILE A 14 18.92 38.90 -4.77
CA ILE A 14 17.70 38.43 -5.45
C ILE A 14 18.00 37.95 -6.87
N ILE A 15 18.94 38.60 -7.58
CA ILE A 15 19.30 38.23 -8.97
C ILE A 15 20.16 36.97 -9.05
N SER A 16 20.96 36.66 -8.01
CA SER A 16 21.74 35.41 -7.96
C SER A 16 20.93 34.16 -7.64
N SER A 17 19.70 34.28 -7.12
CA SER A 17 18.87 33.11 -6.79
C SER A 17 18.14 32.51 -8.00
N CYS A 18 18.27 33.11 -9.19
CA CYS A 18 17.56 32.69 -10.41
C CYS A 18 18.46 32.20 -11.54
N SER A 19 19.69 31.75 -11.26
CA SER A 19 20.43 30.93 -12.24
C SER A 19 20.25 29.44 -11.93
N LYS A 20 19.03 28.92 -12.15
CA LYS A 20 18.89 27.47 -12.33
C LYS A 20 19.42 27.15 -13.72
N ASN A 21 20.59 26.49 -13.78
CA ASN A 21 21.04 25.80 -14.97
C ASN A 21 19.88 24.89 -15.42
N LYS A 22 19.24 25.25 -16.53
CA LYS A 22 18.29 24.37 -17.21
C LYS A 22 19.14 23.31 -17.89
N GLU A 23 19.49 22.26 -17.16
CA GLU A 23 19.78 21.01 -17.84
C GLU A 23 18.52 20.67 -18.64
N ASP A 24 18.68 20.52 -19.95
CA ASP A 24 17.63 20.06 -20.84
C ASP A 24 17.26 18.63 -20.43
N ILE A 25 16.34 18.50 -19.47
CA ILE A 25 15.68 17.24 -19.15
C ILE A 25 14.91 16.86 -20.41
N LYS A 26 15.51 16.03 -21.26
CA LYS A 26 14.76 15.35 -22.32
C LYS A 26 13.60 14.64 -21.63
N PRO A 27 12.33 14.88 -22.01
CA PRO A 27 11.24 14.14 -21.43
C PRO A 27 11.49 12.65 -21.67
N THR A 28 11.64 11.90 -20.58
CA THR A 28 11.74 10.45 -20.63
C THR A 28 10.44 9.94 -21.25
N VAL A 29 10.50 9.49 -22.49
CA VAL A 29 9.35 8.86 -23.14
C VAL A 29 9.23 7.45 -22.57
N LEU A 30 8.19 7.23 -21.78
CA LEU A 30 7.88 5.90 -21.25
C LEU A 30 7.55 4.93 -22.38
N SER A 31 8.10 3.73 -22.28
CA SER A 31 7.66 2.57 -23.06
C SER A 31 6.21 2.21 -22.74
N ASP A 32 5.56 1.46 -23.61
CA ASP A 32 4.18 1.03 -23.38
C ASP A 32 4.06 0.10 -22.17
N PHE A 33 5.07 -0.73 -21.92
CA PHE A 33 5.17 -1.55 -20.72
C PHE A 33 5.23 -0.72 -19.43
N GLU A 34 6.01 0.36 -19.40
CA GLU A 34 6.08 1.25 -18.23
C GLU A 34 4.76 1.98 -17.98
N LYS A 35 4.07 2.39 -19.06
CA LYS A 35 2.74 3.02 -18.93
C LYS A 35 1.71 2.03 -18.37
N GLU A 36 1.70 0.80 -18.87
CA GLU A 36 0.82 -0.26 -18.38
C GLU A 36 1.10 -0.58 -16.92
N THR A 37 2.38 -0.72 -16.55
CA THR A 37 2.80 -0.94 -15.16
C THR A 37 2.34 0.18 -14.24
N ILE A 38 2.50 1.44 -14.65
CA ILE A 38 2.03 2.60 -13.88
C ILE A 38 0.50 2.61 -13.76
N SER A 39 -0.21 2.26 -14.84
CA SER A 39 -1.67 2.19 -14.84
C SER A 39 -2.15 1.13 -13.86
N TYR A 40 -1.61 -0.08 -13.96
CA TYR A 40 -1.95 -1.17 -13.06
C TYR A 40 -1.61 -0.85 -11.61
N PHE A 41 -0.42 -0.28 -11.34
CA PHE A 41 -0.07 0.16 -10.00
C PHE A 41 -1.08 1.18 -9.45
N LYS A 42 -1.55 2.14 -10.26
CA LYS A 42 -2.56 3.11 -9.85
C LYS A 42 -3.90 2.43 -9.57
N GLU A 43 -4.32 1.47 -10.39
CA GLU A 43 -5.55 0.71 -10.15
C GLU A 43 -5.52 -0.01 -8.80
N ILE A 44 -4.39 -0.65 -8.46
CA ILE A 44 -4.20 -1.33 -7.18
C ILE A 44 -4.08 -0.33 -6.02
N ALA A 45 -3.17 0.64 -6.11
CA ALA A 45 -2.84 1.55 -5.02
C ALA A 45 -3.97 2.53 -4.66
N LEU A 46 -4.83 2.86 -5.62
CA LEU A 46 -6.00 3.72 -5.41
C LEU A 46 -7.31 2.91 -5.26
N GLY A 47 -7.25 1.59 -5.42
CA GLY A 47 -8.38 0.68 -5.26
C GLY A 47 -9.42 0.75 -6.38
N PHE A 48 -9.04 1.16 -7.59
CA PHE A 48 -9.96 1.27 -8.73
C PHE A 48 -10.28 -0.05 -9.43
N GLU A 49 -9.49 -1.11 -9.21
CA GLU A 49 -9.64 -2.39 -9.92
C GLU A 49 -11.07 -2.95 -9.89
N TYR A 50 -11.85 -2.63 -8.84
CA TYR A 50 -13.23 -3.10 -8.68
C TYR A 50 -14.28 -1.99 -8.46
N GLY A 51 -14.01 -0.71 -8.78
CA GLY A 51 -15.05 0.33 -8.68
C GLY A 51 -14.60 1.80 -8.68
N ASN A 52 -15.51 2.71 -8.30
CA ASN A 52 -15.31 4.17 -8.28
C ASN A 52 -14.70 4.67 -6.96
N ASN A 53 -13.58 4.09 -6.52
CA ASN A 53 -12.96 4.51 -5.26
C ASN A 53 -12.35 5.93 -5.35
N SER A 54 -12.03 6.55 -4.20
CA SER A 54 -11.36 7.85 -4.20
C SER A 54 -9.93 7.72 -4.74
N GLU A 55 -9.42 8.70 -5.50
CA GLU A 55 -8.00 8.83 -5.91
C GLU A 55 -7.05 9.13 -4.72
N ILE A 56 -7.16 8.38 -3.63
CA ILE A 56 -6.38 8.54 -2.41
C ILE A 56 -5.69 7.22 -2.14
N THR A 57 -4.35 7.26 -2.11
CA THR A 57 -3.55 6.13 -1.67
C THR A 57 -3.75 5.91 -0.18
N ARG A 58 -4.04 4.67 0.20
CA ARG A 58 -4.19 4.26 1.60
C ARG A 58 -3.08 3.32 1.96
N LYS A 59 -2.50 3.50 3.14
CA LYS A 59 -1.44 2.63 3.66
C LYS A 59 -1.57 2.44 5.15
N TRP A 60 -0.96 1.38 5.66
CA TRP A 60 -0.79 1.20 7.09
C TRP A 60 0.22 2.24 7.60
N ASP A 61 -0.12 2.93 8.68
CA ASP A 61 0.77 3.81 9.45
C ASP A 61 1.27 3.14 10.75
N THR A 62 0.79 1.93 11.02
CA THR A 62 1.22 1.07 12.12
C THR A 62 1.65 -0.30 11.59
N GLU A 63 2.33 -1.08 12.43
CA GLU A 63 2.67 -2.48 12.12
C GLU A 63 1.43 -3.29 11.71
N MET A 64 1.54 -4.03 10.62
CA MET A 64 0.53 -4.98 10.19
C MET A 64 0.79 -6.35 10.83
N LYS A 65 -0.08 -6.75 11.75
CA LYS A 65 -0.01 -8.02 12.50
C LYS A 65 -0.98 -9.02 11.90
N ILE A 66 -0.43 -9.99 11.19
CA ILE A 66 -1.15 -11.06 10.51
C ILE A 66 -1.43 -12.21 11.47
N PHE A 67 -2.69 -12.62 11.58
CA PHE A 67 -3.06 -13.92 12.11
C PHE A 67 -3.59 -14.81 10.98
N VAL A 68 -3.11 -16.05 10.92
CA VAL A 68 -3.60 -17.05 9.96
C VAL A 68 -4.59 -17.98 10.65
N GLY A 69 -5.75 -18.21 10.04
CA GLY A 69 -6.68 -19.26 10.45
C GLY A 69 -7.11 -20.14 9.28
N GLY A 70 -7.93 -21.15 9.59
CA GLY A 70 -8.22 -22.23 8.64
C GLY A 70 -7.08 -23.25 8.58
N GLU A 71 -6.82 -23.82 7.39
CA GLU A 71 -5.83 -24.87 7.18
C GLU A 71 -4.41 -24.28 6.98
N LYS A 72 -3.57 -24.46 8.00
CA LYS A 72 -2.19 -23.95 8.03
C LYS A 72 -1.23 -24.98 7.46
N LYS A 73 -1.35 -25.30 6.17
CA LYS A 73 -0.41 -26.21 5.49
C LYS A 73 0.99 -25.58 5.50
N ASP A 74 2.02 -26.33 5.88
CA ASP A 74 3.38 -25.80 6.09
C ASP A 74 3.92 -25.03 4.88
N TYR A 75 3.67 -25.51 3.66
CA TYR A 75 4.13 -24.83 2.45
C TYR A 75 3.47 -23.46 2.25
N LEU A 76 2.20 -23.28 2.64
CA LEU A 76 1.51 -21.98 2.57
C LEU A 76 2.02 -21.02 3.65
N ILE A 77 2.33 -21.53 4.84
CA ILE A 77 2.93 -20.72 5.91
C ILE A 77 4.34 -20.27 5.53
N ASN A 78 5.13 -21.16 4.93
CA ASN A 78 6.45 -20.83 4.42
C ASN A 78 6.38 -19.78 3.31
N GLU A 79 5.45 -19.93 2.36
CA GLU A 79 5.21 -18.93 1.32
C GLU A 79 4.81 -17.57 1.90
N LEU A 80 3.88 -17.54 2.86
CA LEU A 80 3.52 -16.31 3.56
C LEU A 80 4.74 -15.65 4.22
N ASN A 81 5.58 -16.42 4.91
CA ASN A 81 6.78 -15.88 5.55
C ASN A 81 7.78 -15.31 4.53
N THR A 82 7.93 -15.94 3.36
CA THR A 82 8.74 -15.41 2.25
C THR A 82 8.19 -14.08 1.77
N VAL A 83 6.90 -13.99 1.46
CA VAL A 83 6.23 -12.75 1.01
C VAL A 83 6.35 -11.65 2.06
N VAL A 84 6.15 -11.96 3.34
CA VAL A 84 6.33 -11.01 4.45
C VAL A 84 7.76 -10.50 4.50
N SER A 85 8.75 -11.39 4.34
CA SER A 85 10.17 -11.00 4.32
C SER A 85 10.50 -10.08 3.15
N GLU A 86 10.00 -10.38 1.95
CA GLU A 86 10.22 -9.58 0.74
C GLU A 86 9.61 -8.17 0.88
N ILE A 87 8.37 -8.07 1.34
CA ILE A 87 7.70 -6.77 1.55
C ILE A 87 8.43 -5.95 2.62
N ASN A 88 8.80 -6.57 3.74
CA ASN A 88 9.56 -5.89 4.79
C ASN A 88 10.92 -5.38 4.29
N ALA A 89 11.60 -6.13 3.41
CA ALA A 89 12.87 -5.72 2.82
C ALA A 89 12.75 -4.52 1.86
N LEU A 90 11.58 -4.35 1.22
CA LEU A 90 11.29 -3.23 0.32
C LEU A 90 10.77 -1.98 1.06
N SER A 91 10.33 -2.13 2.30
CA SER A 91 9.72 -1.05 3.08
C SER A 91 10.80 -0.13 3.65
N THR A 92 10.73 1.17 3.35
CA THR A 92 11.76 2.16 3.73
C THR A 92 11.29 3.22 4.72
N ASP A 93 10.00 3.22 5.07
CA ASP A 93 9.36 4.30 5.82
C ASP A 93 8.85 3.87 7.21
N GLY A 94 9.41 2.77 7.73
CA GLY A 94 9.06 2.22 9.05
C GLY A 94 7.82 1.32 9.05
N PHE A 95 7.14 1.14 7.92
CA PHE A 95 6.14 0.07 7.78
C PHE A 95 6.78 -1.30 7.99
N TYR A 96 6.06 -2.18 8.68
CA TYR A 96 6.51 -3.54 9.00
C TYR A 96 5.32 -4.49 9.13
N ILE A 97 5.52 -5.72 8.68
CA ILE A 97 4.57 -6.83 8.78
C ILE A 97 5.14 -7.91 9.69
N SER A 98 4.32 -8.40 10.63
CA SER A 98 4.63 -9.57 11.45
C SER A 98 3.50 -10.60 11.42
N VAL A 99 3.86 -11.86 11.68
CA VAL A 99 2.88 -12.96 11.84
C VAL A 99 2.78 -13.29 13.32
N THR A 100 1.55 -13.30 13.85
CA THR A 100 1.25 -13.59 15.26
C THR A 100 0.41 -14.87 15.39
N THR A 101 0.60 -15.57 16.50
CA THR A 101 -0.23 -16.73 16.89
C THR A 101 -1.46 -16.32 17.69
N ASP A 102 -1.56 -15.05 18.11
CA ASP A 102 -2.71 -14.52 18.85
C ASP A 102 -3.59 -13.65 17.95
N SER A 103 -4.80 -14.15 17.67
CA SER A 103 -5.79 -13.45 16.86
C SER A 103 -6.26 -12.12 17.47
N LEU A 104 -6.23 -11.98 18.80
CA LEU A 104 -6.66 -10.75 19.48
C LEU A 104 -5.65 -9.61 19.33
N LEU A 105 -4.39 -9.94 19.03
CA LEU A 105 -3.33 -8.97 18.76
C LEU A 105 -3.18 -8.64 17.27
N SER A 106 -3.90 -9.36 16.41
CA SER A 106 -3.84 -9.16 14.95
C SER A 106 -4.73 -8.00 14.50
N ASN A 107 -4.26 -7.26 13.51
CA ASN A 107 -5.07 -6.30 12.76
C ASN A 107 -5.34 -6.76 11.32
N TYR A 108 -4.74 -7.87 10.90
CA TYR A 108 -5.02 -8.50 9.63
C TYR A 108 -5.25 -10.01 9.78
N TYR A 109 -6.35 -10.52 9.21
CA TYR A 109 -6.70 -11.94 9.30
C TYR A 109 -6.60 -12.60 7.93
N ILE A 110 -5.76 -13.62 7.77
CA ILE A 110 -5.72 -14.47 6.58
C ILE A 110 -6.47 -15.77 6.87
N PHE A 111 -7.48 -16.10 6.07
CA PHE A 111 -8.14 -17.40 6.10
C PHE A 111 -7.69 -18.24 4.92
N LEU A 112 -7.15 -19.42 5.19
CA LEU A 112 -6.81 -20.43 4.18
C LEU A 112 -7.77 -21.60 4.35
N GLY A 113 -8.56 -21.94 3.34
CA GLY A 113 -9.58 -22.99 3.46
C GLY A 113 -10.70 -22.81 2.46
N SER A 114 -11.78 -23.57 2.60
CA SER A 114 -12.92 -23.45 1.70
C SER A 114 -13.65 -22.11 1.87
N GLY A 115 -14.23 -21.62 0.78
CA GLY A 115 -15.06 -20.43 0.80
C GLY A 115 -16.25 -20.56 1.74
N ASN A 116 -16.85 -21.75 1.83
CA ASN A 116 -17.97 -22.01 2.73
C ASN A 116 -17.59 -21.83 4.21
N ASP A 117 -16.38 -22.25 4.61
CA ASP A 117 -15.89 -22.08 5.97
C ASP A 117 -15.57 -20.62 6.27
N TYR A 118 -14.95 -19.92 5.33
CA TYR A 118 -14.72 -18.48 5.43
C TYR A 118 -16.03 -17.71 5.56
N GLY A 119 -17.02 -18.02 4.73
CA GLY A 119 -18.35 -17.41 4.75
C GLY A 119 -19.14 -17.73 6.01
N SER A 120 -18.92 -18.91 6.61
CA SER A 120 -19.50 -19.25 7.92
C SER A 120 -18.89 -18.40 9.03
N LYS A 121 -17.58 -18.14 8.99
CA LYS A 121 -16.88 -17.27 9.94
C LYS A 121 -17.20 -15.79 9.74
N PHE A 122 -17.37 -15.38 8.50
CA PHE A 122 -17.62 -13.99 8.11
C PHE A 122 -18.86 -13.89 7.21
N PRO A 123 -20.08 -13.99 7.78
CA PRO A 123 -21.32 -14.06 7.01
C PRO A 123 -21.54 -12.92 6.02
N GLY A 124 -21.05 -11.71 6.32
CA GLY A 124 -21.15 -10.55 5.43
C GLY A 124 -20.35 -10.66 4.12
N SER A 125 -19.54 -11.70 3.95
CA SER A 125 -18.80 -11.95 2.71
C SER A 125 -19.39 -13.09 1.86
N LYS A 126 -20.45 -13.77 2.31
CA LYS A 126 -20.99 -14.98 1.65
C LYS A 126 -21.30 -14.79 0.16
N ASP A 127 -21.93 -13.68 -0.20
CA ASP A 127 -22.35 -13.44 -1.58
C ASP A 127 -21.16 -13.17 -2.52
N LEU A 128 -20.00 -12.84 -1.97
CA LEU A 128 -18.77 -12.59 -2.72
C LEU A 128 -17.91 -13.85 -2.88
N ILE A 129 -18.20 -14.93 -2.15
CA ILE A 129 -17.30 -16.09 -2.09
C ILE A 129 -17.49 -17.04 -3.28
N ASN A 130 -18.74 -17.27 -3.71
CA ASN A 130 -19.06 -18.34 -4.68
C ASN A 130 -18.35 -18.20 -6.04
N ASN A 131 -17.90 -16.99 -6.39
CA ASN A 131 -17.26 -16.70 -7.67
C ASN A 131 -15.78 -16.29 -7.52
N ASN A 132 -15.19 -16.43 -6.33
CA ASN A 132 -13.85 -15.93 -6.04
C ASN A 132 -12.99 -16.98 -5.34
N TYR A 133 -11.81 -17.26 -5.90
CA TYR A 133 -10.76 -18.06 -5.24
C TYR A 133 -9.98 -17.29 -4.18
N GLY A 134 -10.15 -15.97 -4.14
CA GLY A 134 -9.60 -15.12 -3.11
C GLY A 134 -10.45 -13.87 -2.94
N LEU A 135 -10.54 -13.40 -1.71
CA LEU A 135 -11.30 -12.19 -1.38
C LEU A 135 -10.55 -11.45 -0.29
N PHE A 136 -10.45 -10.14 -0.38
CA PHE A 136 -9.94 -9.31 0.70
C PHE A 136 -10.87 -8.14 0.99
N SER A 137 -10.79 -7.65 2.21
CA SER A 137 -11.50 -6.44 2.65
C SER A 137 -10.61 -5.69 3.61
N ILE A 138 -10.53 -4.37 3.42
CA ILE A 138 -9.67 -3.47 4.18
C ILE A 138 -10.53 -2.34 4.75
N ASN A 139 -10.23 -1.91 5.97
CA ASN A 139 -10.80 -0.76 6.62
C ASN A 139 -9.74 0.33 6.80
N TRP A 140 -10.17 1.59 6.64
CA TRP A 140 -9.36 2.77 6.85
C TRP A 140 -10.10 3.80 7.71
N ASN A 141 -9.34 4.63 8.42
CA ASN A 141 -9.88 5.71 9.26
C ASN A 141 -10.13 7.00 8.45
N ALA A 142 -10.53 8.09 9.11
CA ALA A 142 -10.79 9.37 8.46
C ALA A 142 -9.52 9.98 7.83
N GLU A 143 -8.35 9.62 8.34
CA GLU A 143 -7.03 10.02 7.85
C GLU A 143 -6.53 9.16 6.67
N ASN A 144 -7.33 8.19 6.20
CA ASN A 144 -7.00 7.22 5.14
C ASN A 144 -5.91 6.21 5.50
N ASN A 145 -5.63 6.03 6.79
CA ASN A 145 -4.70 5.01 7.27
C ASN A 145 -5.43 3.67 7.39
N LEU A 146 -4.81 2.61 6.87
CA LEU A 146 -5.29 1.25 7.02
C LEU A 146 -5.07 0.79 8.46
N PHE A 147 -6.11 0.24 9.07
CA PHE A 147 -6.04 -0.21 10.47
C PHE A 147 -6.61 -1.60 10.72
N LYS A 148 -7.34 -2.16 9.75
CA LYS A 148 -7.89 -3.51 9.85
C LYS A 148 -8.10 -4.11 8.48
N GLY A 149 -7.88 -5.40 8.36
CA GLY A 149 -8.25 -6.12 7.16
C GLY A 149 -8.43 -7.60 7.38
N ARG A 150 -8.95 -8.25 6.35
CA ARG A 150 -9.01 -9.71 6.26
C ARG A 150 -8.93 -10.13 4.81
N MET A 151 -8.41 -11.32 4.60
CA MET A 151 -8.48 -11.98 3.32
C MET A 151 -8.78 -13.47 3.47
N TYR A 152 -9.15 -14.04 2.34
CA TYR A 152 -9.51 -15.42 2.11
C TYR A 152 -8.76 -15.91 0.87
N VAL A 153 -8.28 -17.15 0.94
CA VAL A 153 -7.71 -17.89 -0.18
C VAL A 153 -8.26 -19.32 -0.14
N ASP A 154 -8.88 -19.73 -1.24
CA ASP A 154 -9.33 -21.11 -1.47
C ASP A 154 -8.12 -22.03 -1.69
N ILE A 155 -8.15 -23.26 -1.16
CA ILE A 155 -6.99 -24.19 -1.14
C ILE A 155 -7.37 -25.65 -1.39
#